data_AF-A0A480BRH0-F1
#
_entry.id   AF-A0A480BRH0-F1
#
_cell.length_a   1.000
_cell.length_b   1.000
_cell.length_c   1.000
_cell.angle_alpha   90.00
_cell.angle_beta   90.00
_cell.angle_gamma   90.00
#
_symmetry.space_group_name_H-M   'P 1'
#
loop_
_entity.id
_entity.type
_entity.pdbx_description
1 polymer ?
#
loop_
_entity_poly.entity_id
_entity_poly.type
_entity_poly.pdbx_seq_one_letter_code
_entity_poly.pdbx_strand_id
1 'polypeptide(L)'
;MVSTRVLFRRRSGTGRGRRTGDDTRTGRTPTRRHAMDSSLTLRTAAGLALCGLLAAGPGLAGAAELPPGTRIDASNVDAVQADTFEGHRIADLMPPSMVQAVKEAGMVIDLKASTPLKYNQRVIEATRLQGDKAGIDDKRHLTGFTTGIPFMNISDTDPQGGLKLIYNIMRSPWFADAVDFEPMVFLTTTKARGLSKELHTKYGRLLQTGRLSQPYTLGDDGVVKREMLMFTYPNDVRGVGTLTVQYEDGRLPDVYAYIKAVRRVRRLSGSAWADPVIGTDLLTDETFGLNIDPTWYP
;
A
#
# COMPACT_ATOMS: atom_id res chain seq x y z
N MET A 1 13.34 -42.63 -25.54
CA MET A 1 12.43 -43.18 -26.58
C MET A 1 11.05 -43.21 -25.93
N VAL A 2 10.02 -42.50 -26.33
CA VAL A 2 9.53 -42.04 -27.65
C VAL A 2 9.10 -40.57 -27.53
N SER A 3 9.15 -39.89 -28.67
CA SER A 3 9.02 -38.44 -28.86
C SER A 3 7.79 -38.15 -29.70
N THR A 4 7.01 -37.12 -29.35
CA THR A 4 6.10 -36.47 -30.32
C THR A 4 6.07 -34.96 -30.06
N ARG A 5 6.77 -34.21 -30.93
CA ARG A 5 6.67 -32.76 -31.11
C ARG A 5 5.43 -32.45 -31.96
N VAL A 6 4.73 -31.36 -31.66
CA VAL A 6 3.90 -30.66 -32.65
C VAL A 6 4.40 -29.22 -32.73
N LEU A 7 4.94 -28.90 -33.90
CA LEU A 7 5.40 -27.59 -34.34
C LEU A 7 4.41 -27.14 -35.43
N PHE A 8 3.89 -25.93 -35.35
CA PHE A 8 3.27 -25.28 -36.52
C PHE A 8 3.89 -23.89 -36.71
N ARG A 9 4.47 -23.71 -37.90
CA ARG A 9 4.91 -22.43 -38.46
C ARG A 9 4.50 -22.41 -39.93
N ARG A 10 3.79 -21.37 -40.37
CA ARG A 10 4.11 -20.69 -41.65
C ARG A 10 3.48 -19.31 -41.75
N ARG A 11 4.19 -18.46 -42.50
CA ARG A 11 4.08 -17.02 -42.71
C ARG A 11 4.16 -16.81 -44.23
N SER A 12 3.39 -15.88 -44.80
CA SER A 12 3.60 -15.11 -46.07
C SER A 12 2.23 -14.74 -46.68
N GLY A 13 1.96 -13.60 -47.29
CA GLY A 13 2.78 -12.46 -47.70
C GLY A 13 1.94 -11.37 -48.41
N THR A 14 2.47 -10.14 -48.37
CA THR A 14 2.46 -9.01 -49.34
C THR A 14 1.45 -8.94 -50.51
N GLY A 15 0.86 -7.74 -50.68
CA GLY A 15 0.36 -7.20 -51.96
C GLY A 15 0.34 -5.66 -51.94
N ARG A 16 0.97 -5.02 -52.94
CA ARG A 16 1.16 -3.56 -53.13
C ARG A 16 0.72 -3.19 -54.56
N GLY A 17 0.08 -2.03 -54.73
CA GLY A 17 -0.22 -1.38 -56.03
C GLY A 17 -1.67 -0.89 -56.11
N ARG A 18 -2.04 0.23 -56.74
CA ARG A 18 -1.34 1.24 -57.55
C ARG A 18 -2.27 2.47 -57.70
N ARG A 19 -1.68 3.62 -58.04
CA ARG A 19 -2.28 4.95 -58.29
C ARG A 19 -3.32 4.99 -59.42
N THR A 20 -4.25 5.95 -59.34
CA THR A 20 -4.65 6.84 -60.45
C THR A 20 -5.04 8.22 -59.88
N GLY A 21 -4.57 9.28 -60.52
CA GLY A 21 -5.02 10.65 -60.28
C GLY A 21 -5.99 11.11 -61.36
N ASP A 22 -6.65 12.23 -61.14
CA ASP A 22 -7.06 13.12 -62.21
C ASP A 22 -7.09 14.57 -61.72
N ASP A 23 -6.72 15.45 -62.66
CA ASP A 23 -6.42 16.87 -62.57
C ASP A 23 -7.51 17.62 -63.35
N THR A 24 -7.98 18.79 -62.90
CA THR A 24 -8.53 19.85 -63.78
C THR A 24 -8.89 21.13 -62.99
N ARG A 25 -7.88 22.01 -62.87
CA ARG A 25 -7.84 23.41 -63.35
C ARG A 25 -9.17 24.14 -63.67
N THR A 26 -9.39 25.35 -63.12
CA THR A 26 -9.31 26.67 -63.82
C THR A 26 -9.96 27.84 -63.05
N GLY A 27 -9.36 29.06 -63.16
CA GLY A 27 -9.97 30.37 -62.84
C GLY A 27 -9.09 31.36 -62.05
N ARG A 28 -7.97 31.88 -62.60
CA ARG A 28 -7.75 33.28 -63.12
C ARG A 28 -8.18 34.44 -62.17
N THR A 29 -7.29 35.03 -61.34
CA THR A 29 -6.51 36.33 -61.45
C THR A 29 -7.28 37.62 -61.79
N PRO A 30 -6.74 38.86 -61.57
CA PRO A 30 -5.71 39.36 -60.61
C PRO A 30 -6.07 40.74 -59.97
N THR A 31 -5.28 41.21 -58.98
CA THR A 31 -5.08 42.66 -58.75
C THR A 31 -3.59 43.00 -58.70
N ARG A 32 -3.27 44.14 -59.33
CA ARG A 32 -1.96 44.59 -59.78
C ARG A 32 -1.42 45.67 -58.83
N ARG A 33 -0.11 45.55 -58.51
CA ARG A 33 0.94 46.60 -58.41
C ARG A 33 0.65 47.91 -57.66
N HIS A 34 1.51 48.23 -56.70
CA HIS A 34 2.40 49.41 -56.69
C HIS A 34 3.52 49.12 -55.65
N ALA A 35 4.78 48.96 -56.09
CA ALA A 35 5.81 49.98 -56.35
C ALA A 35 6.67 50.23 -55.09
N MET A 36 7.96 49.92 -55.25
CA MET A 36 9.06 50.21 -54.32
C MET A 36 9.14 51.71 -54.07
N ASP A 37 9.53 52.10 -52.85
CA ASP A 37 10.45 53.21 -52.72
C ASP A 37 11.44 53.01 -51.57
N SER A 38 12.62 53.55 -51.81
CA SER A 38 13.88 53.22 -51.17
C SER A 38 14.26 54.35 -50.22
N SER A 39 14.69 54.07 -49.00
CA SER A 39 15.73 54.88 -48.36
C SER A 39 16.30 54.22 -47.12
N LEU A 40 17.63 54.24 -47.08
CA LEU A 40 18.53 53.83 -46.03
C LEU A 40 18.17 54.45 -44.68
N THR A 41 18.31 53.67 -43.61
CA THR A 41 19.12 54.11 -42.46
C THR A 41 19.55 52.90 -41.63
N LEU A 42 20.84 52.60 -41.75
CA LEU A 42 21.57 51.63 -40.95
C LEU A 42 21.80 52.24 -39.57
N ARG A 43 21.24 51.64 -38.51
CA ARG A 43 21.75 51.81 -37.14
C ARG A 43 22.03 50.44 -36.55
N THR A 44 23.32 50.14 -36.53
CA THR A 44 23.99 49.07 -35.79
C THR A 44 23.62 49.08 -34.31
N ALA A 45 23.25 47.93 -33.76
CA ALA A 45 23.39 47.62 -32.34
C ALA A 45 23.84 46.16 -32.20
N ALA A 46 25.15 45.98 -32.11
CA ALA A 46 25.78 44.75 -31.69
C ALA A 46 25.89 44.74 -30.16
N GLY A 47 25.61 43.58 -29.55
CA GLY A 47 26.13 43.16 -28.24
C GLY A 47 25.49 43.77 -27.00
N LEU A 48 24.87 42.95 -26.15
CA LEU A 48 25.57 42.19 -25.12
C LEU A 48 24.57 41.26 -24.41
N ALA A 49 24.84 39.95 -24.46
CA ALA A 49 24.28 38.99 -23.52
C ALA A 49 24.98 39.22 -22.16
N LEU A 50 24.21 39.53 -21.12
CA LEU A 50 24.71 39.57 -19.76
C LEU A 50 24.22 38.33 -19.02
N CYS A 51 25.11 37.34 -18.93
CA CYS A 51 25.06 36.28 -17.94
C CYS A 51 25.15 36.92 -16.54
N GLY A 52 24.08 36.85 -15.75
CA GLY A 52 24.11 37.19 -14.33
C GLY A 52 24.71 36.03 -13.53
N LEU A 53 26.03 36.08 -13.30
CA LEU A 53 26.72 35.25 -12.31
C LEU A 53 26.39 35.75 -10.88
N LEU A 54 25.92 34.82 -10.05
CA LEU A 54 26.32 34.55 -8.66
C LEU A 54 26.78 35.75 -7.80
N ALA A 55 25.90 36.22 -6.92
CA ALA A 55 26.30 36.73 -5.62
C ALA A 55 26.09 35.62 -4.58
N ALA A 56 27.14 34.83 -4.33
CA ALA A 56 27.22 33.93 -3.19
C ALA A 56 27.61 34.74 -1.95
N GLY A 57 26.62 35.26 -1.22
CA GLY A 57 26.79 35.50 0.21
C GLY A 57 26.56 34.18 0.95
N PRO A 58 27.19 33.94 2.11
CA PRO A 58 26.76 32.87 3.01
C PRO A 58 25.42 33.29 3.59
N GLY A 59 24.36 33.18 2.79
CA GLY A 59 22.99 33.23 3.27
C GLY A 59 22.83 32.05 4.20
N LEU A 60 22.40 32.33 5.43
CA LEU A 60 21.79 31.34 6.31
C LEU A 60 20.93 30.42 5.43
N ALA A 61 21.34 29.16 5.29
CA ALA A 61 20.60 28.17 4.53
C ALA A 61 19.28 27.93 5.27
N GLY A 62 18.30 28.79 5.00
CA GLY A 62 16.93 28.55 5.39
C GLY A 62 16.47 27.29 4.69
N ALA A 63 15.78 26.43 5.43
CA ALA A 63 15.09 25.27 4.88
C ALA A 63 14.32 25.67 3.62
N ALA A 64 14.66 25.08 2.48
CA ALA A 64 13.92 25.33 1.24
C ALA A 64 12.61 24.54 1.28
N GLU A 65 11.52 25.13 0.78
CA GLU A 65 10.27 24.40 0.56
C GLU A 65 10.37 23.64 -0.77
N LEU A 66 10.40 22.32 -0.70
CA LEU A 66 10.54 21.46 -1.87
C LEU A 66 9.22 21.36 -2.64
N PRO A 67 9.23 21.49 -3.98
CA PRO A 67 8.02 21.33 -4.77
C PRO A 67 7.61 19.84 -4.87
N PRO A 68 6.32 19.54 -5.06
CA PRO A 68 5.87 18.22 -5.50
C PRO A 68 6.61 17.78 -6.77
N GLY A 69 6.94 16.49 -6.85
CA GLY A 69 7.74 15.90 -7.91
C GLY A 69 9.25 15.92 -7.64
N THR A 70 9.71 16.54 -6.54
CA THR A 70 11.12 16.44 -6.11
C THR A 70 11.48 14.99 -5.84
N ARG A 71 12.55 14.53 -6.48
CA ARG A 71 13.11 13.19 -6.30
C ARG A 71 14.17 13.22 -5.21
N ILE A 72 13.98 12.41 -4.18
CA ILE A 72 14.95 12.17 -3.11
C ILE A 72 15.58 10.80 -3.36
N ASP A 73 16.90 10.78 -3.52
CA ASP A 73 17.70 9.58 -3.71
C ASP A 73 19.04 9.69 -2.96
N ALA A 74 19.91 8.69 -3.11
CA ALA A 74 21.18 8.64 -2.40
C ALA A 74 22.09 9.87 -2.62
N SER A 75 21.91 10.62 -3.72
CA SER A 75 22.73 11.79 -4.04
C SER A 75 22.37 13.05 -3.26
N ASN A 76 21.13 13.16 -2.77
CA ASN A 76 20.63 14.40 -2.16
C ASN A 76 19.94 14.22 -0.80
N VAL A 77 19.67 12.98 -0.35
CA VAL A 77 18.92 12.70 0.87
C VAL A 77 19.47 13.38 2.13
N ASP A 78 20.79 13.60 2.21
CA ASP A 78 21.42 14.31 3.34
C ASP A 78 21.23 15.83 3.27
N ALA A 79 21.27 16.39 2.07
CA ALA A 79 21.14 17.84 1.86
C ALA A 79 19.72 18.31 2.16
N VAL A 80 18.72 17.49 1.81
CA VAL A 80 17.30 17.87 1.92
C VAL A 80 16.70 17.63 3.31
N GLN A 81 17.43 17.07 4.27
CA GLN A 81 16.89 16.77 5.62
C GLN A 81 16.38 18.02 6.36
N ALA A 82 17.05 19.16 6.13
CA ALA A 82 16.69 20.43 6.74
C ALA A 82 15.55 21.14 5.98
N ASP A 83 15.32 20.79 4.71
CA ASP A 83 14.27 21.35 3.87
C ASP A 83 12.88 20.92 4.33
N THR A 84 11.86 21.59 3.82
CA THR A 84 10.45 21.37 4.16
C THR A 84 9.65 20.89 2.96
N PHE A 85 8.58 20.15 3.23
CA PHE A 85 7.58 19.74 2.26
C PHE A 85 6.19 19.82 2.92
N GLU A 86 5.31 20.61 2.32
CA GLU A 86 4.00 20.99 2.86
C GLU A 86 4.09 21.53 4.30
N GLY A 87 5.15 22.30 4.59
CA GLY A 87 5.41 22.89 5.90
C GLY A 87 5.97 21.93 6.95
N HIS A 88 6.26 20.68 6.60
CA HIS A 88 6.91 19.71 7.47
C HIS A 88 8.36 19.48 7.07
N ARG A 89 9.28 19.38 8.03
CA ARG A 89 10.68 19.08 7.70
C ARG A 89 10.80 17.68 7.14
N ILE A 90 11.63 17.51 6.11
CA ILE A 90 11.89 16.18 5.53
C ILE A 90 12.41 15.19 6.58
N ALA A 91 13.26 15.64 7.51
CA ALA A 91 13.74 14.81 8.61
C ALA A 91 12.61 14.25 9.52
N ASP A 92 11.49 14.96 9.65
CA ASP A 92 10.34 14.52 10.45
C ASP A 92 9.43 13.57 9.66
N LEU A 93 9.51 13.61 8.32
CA LEU A 93 8.75 12.75 7.41
C LEU A 93 9.50 11.46 7.04
N MET A 94 10.83 11.41 7.22
CA MET A 94 11.68 10.30 6.85
C MET A 94 12.37 9.67 8.09
N PRO A 95 11.81 8.59 8.64
CA PRO A 95 12.45 7.85 9.73
C PRO A 95 13.88 7.43 9.37
N PRO A 96 14.79 7.24 10.35
CA PRO A 96 16.19 6.89 10.09
C PRO A 96 16.35 5.65 9.19
N SER A 97 15.49 4.64 9.34
CA SER A 97 15.48 3.44 8.50
C SER A 97 15.15 3.76 7.03
N MET A 98 14.28 4.74 6.79
CA MET A 98 13.93 5.21 5.44
C MET A 98 15.12 5.93 4.81
N VAL A 99 15.79 6.82 5.56
CA VAL A 99 17.02 7.49 5.12
C VAL A 99 18.10 6.46 4.78
N GLN A 100 18.29 5.46 5.64
CA GLN A 100 19.24 4.37 5.40
C GLN A 100 18.89 3.59 4.12
N ALA A 101 17.61 3.28 3.90
CA ALA A 101 17.17 2.58 2.69
C ALA A 101 17.41 3.41 1.41
N VAL A 102 17.25 4.74 1.46
CA VAL A 102 17.61 5.61 0.33
C VAL A 102 19.10 5.52 0.03
N LYS A 103 19.96 5.58 1.06
CA LYS A 103 21.42 5.56 0.90
C LYS A 103 21.99 4.20 0.47
N GLU A 104 21.51 3.14 1.09
CA GLU A 104 22.17 1.82 1.02
C GLU A 104 21.42 0.82 0.16
N ALA A 105 20.10 0.99 0.00
CA ALA A 105 19.24 0.07 -0.74
C ALA A 105 18.69 0.64 -2.05
N GLY A 106 19.10 1.86 -2.42
CA GLY A 106 18.70 2.52 -3.66
C GLY A 106 17.21 2.87 -3.72
N MET A 107 16.57 3.02 -2.56
CA MET A 107 15.20 3.52 -2.50
C MET A 107 15.15 4.96 -3.02
N VAL A 108 14.13 5.25 -3.82
CA VAL A 108 13.89 6.58 -4.37
C VAL A 108 12.51 7.03 -3.94
N ILE A 109 12.41 8.28 -3.48
CA ILE A 109 11.15 8.88 -3.02
C ILE A 109 10.83 10.04 -3.94
N ASP A 110 9.70 9.97 -4.62
CA ASP A 110 9.17 11.11 -5.37
C ASP A 110 8.13 11.82 -4.49
N LEU A 111 8.41 13.06 -4.08
CA LEU A 111 7.49 13.84 -3.25
C LEU A 111 6.19 14.07 -4.01
N LYS A 112 5.05 13.82 -3.36
CA LYS A 112 3.73 14.01 -3.95
C LYS A 112 2.89 14.82 -2.99
N ALA A 113 2.21 15.83 -3.53
CA ALA A 113 1.28 16.64 -2.74
C ALA A 113 0.28 15.76 -2.01
N SER A 114 -0.02 16.11 -0.75
CA SER A 114 -1.00 15.38 0.04
C SER A 114 -2.37 15.45 -0.61
N THR A 115 -3.08 14.34 -0.52
CA THR A 115 -4.48 14.26 -0.95
C THR A 115 -5.31 13.86 0.24
N PRO A 116 -6.46 14.53 0.50
CA PRO A 116 -7.35 14.13 1.59
C PRO A 116 -7.70 12.65 1.49
N LEU A 117 -7.55 11.93 2.60
CA LEU A 117 -7.90 10.51 2.67
C LEU A 117 -9.41 10.36 2.50
N LYS A 118 -9.81 9.51 1.56
CA LYS A 118 -11.21 9.15 1.35
C LYS A 118 -11.54 7.93 2.21
N TYR A 119 -12.16 8.17 3.35
CA TYR A 119 -12.63 7.11 4.22
C TYR A 119 -13.89 6.42 3.68
N ASN A 120 -14.04 5.14 4.00
CA ASN A 120 -15.26 4.39 3.68
C ASN A 120 -16.45 4.98 4.45
N GLN A 121 -17.40 5.56 3.72
CA GLN A 121 -18.57 6.23 4.32
C GLN A 121 -19.40 5.29 5.19
N ARG A 122 -19.47 3.99 4.84
CA ARG A 122 -20.17 2.99 5.68
C ARG A 122 -19.54 2.85 7.05
N VAL A 123 -18.21 2.93 7.14
CA VAL A 123 -17.50 2.90 8.43
C VAL A 123 -17.83 4.15 9.22
N ILE A 124 -17.74 5.34 8.59
CA ILE A 124 -18.07 6.62 9.26
C ILE A 124 -19.50 6.62 9.80
N GLU A 125 -20.47 6.17 9.00
CA GLU A 125 -21.87 6.09 9.40
C GLU A 125 -22.09 5.08 10.53
N ALA A 126 -21.51 3.88 10.43
CA ALA A 126 -21.58 2.86 11.47
C ALA A 126 -20.98 3.36 12.80
N THR A 127 -19.81 4.00 12.72
CA THR A 127 -19.15 4.63 13.84
C THR A 127 -20.03 5.72 14.47
N ARG A 128 -20.67 6.59 13.66
CA ARG A 128 -21.54 7.66 14.18
C ARG A 128 -22.76 7.11 14.92
N LEU A 129 -23.33 5.99 14.45
CA LEU A 129 -24.50 5.37 15.08
C LEU A 129 -24.17 4.63 16.39
N GLN A 130 -22.91 4.26 16.58
CA GLN A 130 -22.42 3.56 17.77
C GLN A 130 -21.48 4.40 18.63
N GLY A 131 -21.25 5.66 18.25
CA GLY A 131 -20.36 6.58 18.95
C GLY A 131 -20.68 6.62 20.44
N ASP A 132 -19.62 6.56 21.24
CA ASP A 132 -19.63 6.64 22.70
C ASP A 132 -20.22 5.43 23.46
N LYS A 133 -20.55 4.33 22.75
CA LYS A 133 -21.03 3.10 23.42
C LYS A 133 -19.91 2.13 23.79
N ALA A 134 -18.78 2.21 23.09
CA ALA A 134 -17.65 1.35 23.40
C ALA A 134 -16.97 1.81 24.69
N GLY A 135 -16.61 0.85 25.54
CA GLY A 135 -15.85 1.07 26.77
C GLY A 135 -14.78 0.02 26.94
N ILE A 136 -13.88 0.24 27.91
CA ILE A 136 -12.90 -0.75 28.35
C ILE A 136 -13.17 -1.01 29.83
N ASP A 137 -13.35 -2.28 30.20
CA ASP A 137 -13.56 -2.66 31.60
C ASP A 137 -12.24 -2.71 32.40
N ASP A 138 -12.33 -2.96 33.71
CA ASP A 138 -11.15 -3.05 34.60
C ASP A 138 -10.17 -4.18 34.23
N LYS A 139 -10.64 -5.16 33.44
CA LYS A 139 -9.84 -6.29 32.93
C LYS A 139 -9.29 -6.01 31.53
N ARG A 140 -9.44 -4.77 31.05
CA ARG A 140 -9.04 -4.30 29.72
C ARG A 140 -9.86 -4.88 28.57
N HIS A 141 -11.02 -5.51 28.82
CA HIS A 141 -11.89 -6.01 27.73
C HIS A 141 -12.68 -4.88 27.08
N LEU A 142 -12.87 -4.99 25.76
CA LEU A 142 -13.80 -4.16 25.02
C LEU A 142 -15.25 -4.50 25.38
N THR A 143 -16.03 -3.48 25.75
CA THR A 143 -17.44 -3.60 26.10
C THR A 143 -18.28 -2.64 25.24
N GLY A 144 -19.57 -2.96 25.04
CA GLY A 144 -20.53 -2.06 24.37
C GLY A 144 -20.28 -1.79 22.88
N PHE A 145 -19.26 -2.40 22.27
CA PHE A 145 -18.97 -2.27 20.84
C PHE A 145 -19.89 -3.15 19.97
N THR A 146 -20.31 -2.64 18.81
CA THR A 146 -21.14 -3.38 17.86
C THR A 146 -20.56 -3.35 16.43
N THR A 147 -20.22 -2.17 15.91
CA THR A 147 -19.70 -1.98 14.54
C THR A 147 -19.01 -0.61 14.41
N GLY A 148 -18.28 -0.41 13.31
CA GLY A 148 -17.53 0.82 13.03
C GLY A 148 -16.18 0.85 13.74
N ILE A 149 -15.75 2.03 14.15
CA ILE A 149 -14.52 2.25 14.90
C ILE A 149 -14.90 2.40 16.39
N PRO A 150 -14.38 1.55 17.30
CA PRO A 150 -14.73 1.61 18.72
C PRO A 150 -14.53 2.99 19.37
N PHE A 151 -13.36 3.60 19.18
CA PHE A 151 -12.96 4.84 19.88
C PHE A 151 -12.46 5.90 18.90
N MET A 152 -13.30 6.88 18.55
CA MET A 152 -12.91 7.91 17.58
C MET A 152 -12.05 9.04 18.16
N ASN A 153 -12.32 9.41 19.41
CA ASN A 153 -11.70 10.56 20.05
C ASN A 153 -10.76 10.07 21.15
N ILE A 154 -9.50 9.81 20.78
CA ILE A 154 -8.45 9.39 21.69
C ILE A 154 -7.54 10.59 21.94
N SER A 155 -7.45 11.04 23.19
CA SER A 155 -6.53 12.11 23.60
C SER A 155 -5.13 11.54 23.84
N ASP A 156 -4.09 12.32 23.55
CA ASP A 156 -2.69 11.95 23.87
C ASP A 156 -2.45 11.78 25.38
N THR A 157 -3.30 12.38 26.22
CA THR A 157 -3.26 12.27 27.68
C THR A 157 -4.20 11.19 28.23
N ASP A 158 -4.86 10.40 27.37
CA ASP A 158 -5.76 9.35 27.80
C ASP A 158 -4.96 8.18 28.41
N PRO A 159 -5.14 7.85 29.71
CA PRO A 159 -4.41 6.74 30.33
C PRO A 159 -4.71 5.38 29.68
N GLN A 160 -5.85 5.25 28.98
CA GLN A 160 -6.22 4.07 28.20
C GLN A 160 -6.02 4.26 26.69
N GLY A 161 -5.39 5.36 26.25
CA GLY A 161 -5.26 5.71 24.84
C GLY A 161 -4.61 4.61 24.00
N GLY A 162 -3.56 3.97 24.52
CA GLY A 162 -2.92 2.82 23.87
C GLY A 162 -3.88 1.62 23.69
N LEU A 163 -4.66 1.28 24.72
CA LEU A 163 -5.64 0.18 24.65
C LEU A 163 -6.74 0.49 23.63
N LYS A 164 -7.24 1.73 23.62
CA LYS A 164 -8.26 2.19 22.66
C LYS A 164 -7.74 2.12 21.22
N LEU A 165 -6.49 2.50 20.98
CA LEU A 165 -5.85 2.39 19.67
C LEU A 165 -5.73 0.93 19.20
N ILE A 166 -5.30 0.02 20.08
CA ILE A 166 -5.22 -1.41 19.74
C ILE A 166 -6.60 -1.96 19.38
N TYR A 167 -7.63 -1.66 20.18
CA TYR A 167 -9.00 -2.09 19.85
C TYR A 167 -9.51 -1.50 18.53
N ASN A 168 -9.17 -0.25 18.20
CA ASN A 168 -9.50 0.29 16.89
C ASN A 168 -8.86 -0.51 15.75
N ILE A 169 -7.62 -0.94 15.87
CA ILE A 169 -6.94 -1.75 14.84
C ILE A 169 -7.59 -3.12 14.71
N MET A 170 -7.83 -3.81 15.83
CA MET A 170 -8.35 -5.17 15.85
C MET A 170 -9.82 -5.28 15.42
N ARG A 171 -10.65 -4.34 15.87
CA ARG A 171 -12.12 -4.48 15.85
C ARG A 171 -12.77 -3.65 14.76
N SER A 172 -12.08 -2.66 14.21
CA SER A 172 -12.64 -1.90 13.10
C SER A 172 -12.66 -2.75 11.82
N PRO A 173 -13.76 -2.73 11.06
CA PRO A 173 -13.86 -3.43 9.79
C PRO A 173 -13.17 -2.62 8.67
N TRP A 174 -11.87 -2.33 8.82
CA TRP A 174 -11.11 -1.42 7.94
C TRP A 174 -10.93 -1.92 6.51
N PHE A 175 -11.15 -3.21 6.23
CA PHE A 175 -11.10 -3.78 4.88
C PHE A 175 -12.48 -4.17 4.37
N ALA A 176 -13.00 -5.30 4.85
CA ALA A 176 -14.32 -5.83 4.53
C ALA A 176 -14.77 -6.86 5.57
N ASP A 177 -16.07 -7.14 5.63
CA ASP A 177 -16.66 -8.18 6.49
C ASP A 177 -16.15 -9.57 6.13
N ALA A 178 -15.84 -9.81 4.85
CA ALA A 178 -15.20 -11.02 4.36
C ALA A 178 -14.06 -10.66 3.41
N VAL A 179 -12.96 -11.40 3.50
CA VAL A 179 -11.77 -11.24 2.66
C VAL A 179 -11.42 -12.58 2.06
N ASP A 180 -11.10 -12.59 0.76
CA ASP A 180 -10.57 -13.75 0.04
C ASP A 180 -9.43 -13.26 -0.85
N PHE A 181 -8.20 -13.56 -0.46
CA PHE A 181 -7.02 -13.30 -1.28
C PHE A 181 -6.50 -14.61 -1.86
N GLU A 182 -6.53 -14.69 -3.17
CA GLU A 182 -5.99 -15.81 -3.94
C GLU A 182 -5.35 -15.30 -5.23
N PRO A 183 -4.01 -15.23 -5.33
CA PRO A 183 -3.03 -15.55 -4.28
C PRO A 183 -2.73 -14.36 -3.35
N MET A 184 -2.45 -14.66 -2.08
CA MET A 184 -1.62 -13.82 -1.20
C MET A 184 -0.20 -14.40 -1.20
N VAL A 185 0.79 -13.60 -1.58
CA VAL A 185 2.16 -14.07 -1.84
C VAL A 185 3.12 -13.53 -0.78
N PHE A 186 3.84 -14.42 -0.11
CA PHE A 186 4.95 -14.05 0.76
C PHE A 186 6.26 -14.21 0.00
N LEU A 187 7.01 -13.11 -0.10
CA LEU A 187 8.33 -13.07 -0.70
C LEU A 187 9.36 -12.80 0.40
N THR A 188 10.30 -13.71 0.57
CA THR A 188 11.46 -13.49 1.43
C THR A 188 12.65 -13.14 0.56
N THR A 189 13.33 -12.04 0.90
CA THR A 189 14.53 -11.58 0.20
C THR A 189 15.71 -11.53 1.14
N THR A 190 16.91 -11.80 0.62
CA THR A 190 18.16 -11.66 1.35
C THR A 190 19.12 -10.79 0.55
N LYS A 191 19.95 -9.99 1.22
CA LYS A 191 20.94 -9.12 0.56
C LYS A 191 21.88 -9.89 -0.37
N ALA A 192 22.26 -11.12 -0.01
CA ALA A 192 23.22 -11.93 -0.75
C ALA A 192 22.64 -12.60 -2.02
N ARG A 193 21.36 -12.97 -2.02
CA ARG A 193 20.76 -13.76 -3.12
C ARG A 193 19.56 -13.09 -3.80
N GLY A 194 19.11 -11.93 -3.33
CA GLY A 194 17.84 -11.36 -3.76
C GLY A 194 16.68 -12.21 -3.23
N LEU A 195 15.69 -12.49 -4.08
CA LEU A 195 14.54 -13.35 -3.73
C LEU A 195 15.03 -14.77 -3.33
N SER A 196 14.80 -15.14 -2.07
CA SER A 196 15.23 -16.43 -1.51
C SER A 196 14.09 -17.44 -1.39
N LYS A 197 12.87 -16.97 -1.12
CA LYS A 197 11.70 -17.83 -0.93
C LYS A 197 10.44 -17.14 -1.44
N GLU A 198 9.57 -17.94 -2.04
CA GLU A 198 8.26 -17.53 -2.52
C GLU A 198 7.23 -18.54 -2.03
N LEU A 199 6.23 -18.06 -1.30
CA LEU A 199 5.09 -18.85 -0.83
C LEU A 199 3.82 -18.26 -1.41
N HIS A 200 3.01 -19.07 -2.08
CA HIS A 200 1.66 -18.64 -2.45
C HIS A 200 0.68 -19.22 -1.46
N THR A 201 -0.26 -18.39 -1.04
CA THR A 201 -1.30 -18.75 -0.09
C THR A 201 -2.66 -18.30 -0.60
N LYS A 202 -3.70 -19.03 -0.19
CA LYS A 202 -5.07 -18.52 -0.14
C LYS A 202 -5.30 -18.05 1.29
N TYR A 203 -5.68 -16.79 1.44
CA TYR A 203 -6.08 -16.23 2.71
C TYR A 203 -7.57 -15.93 2.70
N GLY A 204 -8.28 -16.41 3.72
CA GLY A 204 -9.69 -16.14 3.92
C GLY A 204 -9.94 -15.56 5.31
N ARG A 205 -10.76 -14.52 5.41
CA ARG A 205 -11.25 -14.01 6.70
C ARG A 205 -12.75 -13.81 6.64
N LEU A 206 -13.43 -14.20 7.71
CA LEU A 206 -14.80 -13.78 7.98
C LEU A 206 -14.84 -13.09 9.34
N LEU A 207 -15.23 -11.81 9.35
CA LEU A 207 -15.65 -11.11 10.56
C LEU A 207 -17.03 -11.63 10.95
N GLN A 208 -17.15 -12.08 12.20
CA GLN A 208 -18.42 -12.45 12.78
C GLN A 208 -19.03 -11.31 13.59
N THR A 209 -18.23 -10.58 14.34
CA THR A 209 -18.67 -9.36 15.05
C THR A 209 -17.94 -8.13 14.55
N GLY A 210 -18.44 -6.93 14.86
CA GLY A 210 -17.87 -5.69 14.32
C GLY A 210 -18.11 -5.47 12.83
N ARG A 211 -19.02 -6.25 12.21
CA ARG A 211 -19.29 -6.20 10.76
C ARG A 211 -19.96 -4.89 10.36
N LEU A 212 -19.73 -4.42 9.13
CA LEU A 212 -20.46 -3.28 8.55
C LEU A 212 -21.82 -3.66 7.96
N SER A 213 -22.01 -4.94 7.63
CA SER A 213 -23.27 -5.44 7.07
C SER A 213 -24.14 -6.04 8.17
N GLN A 214 -25.45 -5.83 8.09
CA GLN A 214 -26.39 -6.48 8.99
C GLN A 214 -26.52 -7.98 8.67
N PRO A 215 -26.73 -8.85 9.67
CA PRO A 215 -26.63 -8.55 11.10
C PRO A 215 -25.18 -8.24 11.51
N TYR A 216 -24.95 -7.25 12.38
CA TYR A 216 -23.59 -6.86 12.79
C TYR A 216 -22.80 -7.98 13.51
N THR A 217 -23.53 -8.96 14.04
CA THR A 217 -23.01 -10.18 14.66
C THR A 217 -23.56 -11.41 13.92
N LEU A 218 -22.68 -12.35 13.58
CA LEU A 218 -23.00 -13.65 12.99
C LEU A 218 -22.77 -14.77 14.00
N GLY A 219 -23.85 -15.47 14.35
CA GLY A 219 -23.82 -16.50 15.38
C GLY A 219 -23.86 -15.94 16.79
N ASP A 220 -23.79 -16.83 17.78
CA ASP A 220 -23.83 -16.55 19.22
C ASP A 220 -22.67 -17.23 19.97
N ASP A 221 -21.62 -17.62 19.25
CA ASP A 221 -20.47 -18.38 19.75
C ASP A 221 -19.35 -17.52 20.35
N GLY A 222 -19.55 -16.20 20.44
CA GLY A 222 -18.57 -15.25 20.98
C GLY A 222 -17.29 -15.13 20.13
N VAL A 223 -17.35 -15.51 18.85
CA VAL A 223 -16.20 -15.44 17.93
C VAL A 223 -16.19 -14.08 17.23
N VAL A 224 -15.04 -13.41 17.27
CA VAL A 224 -14.77 -12.15 16.55
C VAL A 224 -14.66 -12.40 15.07
N LYS A 225 -13.82 -13.37 14.72
CA LYS A 225 -13.48 -13.70 13.35
C LYS A 225 -12.85 -15.09 13.23
N ARG A 226 -12.94 -15.61 12.01
CA ARG A 226 -12.29 -16.84 11.56
C ARG A 226 -11.37 -16.50 10.41
N GLU A 227 -10.12 -16.91 10.53
CA GLU A 227 -9.06 -16.62 9.56
C GLU A 227 -8.42 -17.92 9.10
N MET A 228 -8.28 -18.08 7.80
CA MET A 228 -7.66 -19.24 7.17
C MET A 228 -6.47 -18.79 6.37
N LEU A 229 -5.35 -19.49 6.52
CA LEU A 229 -4.19 -19.37 5.65
C LEU A 229 -3.84 -20.75 5.10
N MET A 230 -3.92 -20.93 3.79
CA MET A 230 -3.61 -22.21 3.14
C MET A 230 -2.54 -22.03 2.08
N PHE A 231 -1.47 -22.81 2.15
CA PHE A 231 -0.39 -22.79 1.16
C PHE A 231 -0.81 -23.51 -0.13
N THR A 232 -0.63 -22.84 -1.26
CA THR A 232 -0.88 -23.38 -2.61
C THR A 232 0.42 -23.64 -3.39
N TYR A 233 1.53 -23.03 -2.98
CA TYR A 233 2.87 -23.22 -3.53
C TYR A 233 3.95 -22.93 -2.47
N PRO A 234 5.11 -23.63 -2.47
CA PRO A 234 5.54 -24.74 -3.33
C PRO A 234 4.90 -26.11 -3.03
N ASN A 235 5.23 -27.15 -3.82
CA ASN A 235 4.58 -28.48 -3.78
C ASN A 235 4.68 -29.22 -2.44
N ASP A 236 5.78 -29.00 -1.72
CA ASP A 236 6.07 -29.55 -0.40
C ASP A 236 5.09 -29.05 0.67
N VAL A 237 4.82 -27.74 0.69
CA VAL A 237 3.86 -27.11 1.63
C VAL A 237 2.44 -27.01 1.08
N ARG A 238 2.24 -27.25 -0.23
CA ARG A 238 0.91 -27.19 -0.85
C ARG A 238 -0.10 -28.06 -0.13
N GLY A 239 -1.20 -27.43 0.27
CA GLY A 239 -2.33 -28.04 0.97
C GLY A 239 -2.17 -28.05 2.49
N VAL A 240 -1.07 -27.56 3.04
CA VAL A 240 -0.95 -27.27 4.49
C VAL A 240 -1.60 -25.91 4.76
N GLY A 241 -2.23 -25.76 5.92
CA GLY A 241 -2.81 -24.49 6.31
C GLY A 241 -3.32 -24.47 7.74
N THR A 242 -3.64 -23.28 8.20
CA THR A 242 -4.21 -23.02 9.53
C THR A 242 -5.60 -22.39 9.41
N LEU A 243 -6.44 -22.67 10.40
CA LEU A 243 -7.66 -21.94 10.72
C LEU A 243 -7.50 -21.39 12.14
N THR A 244 -7.55 -20.08 12.29
CA THR A 244 -7.50 -19.37 13.57
C THR A 244 -8.89 -18.85 13.91
N VAL A 245 -9.35 -19.14 15.13
CA VAL A 245 -10.63 -18.66 15.69
C VAL A 245 -10.32 -17.73 16.84
N GLN A 246 -10.74 -16.47 16.72
CA GLN A 246 -10.52 -15.43 17.74
C GLN A 246 -11.81 -15.11 18.48
N TYR A 247 -11.71 -14.83 19.78
CA TYR A 247 -12.85 -14.70 20.68
C TYR A 247 -12.96 -13.30 21.28
N GLU A 248 -14.15 -12.95 21.74
CA GLU A 248 -14.44 -11.62 22.32
C GLU A 248 -13.99 -11.46 23.77
N ASP A 249 -13.78 -12.55 24.48
CA ASP A 249 -13.55 -12.56 25.94
C ASP A 249 -12.07 -12.59 26.33
N GLY A 250 -11.18 -12.23 25.39
CA GLY A 250 -9.74 -12.17 25.64
C GLY A 250 -9.07 -13.53 25.80
N ARG A 251 -9.75 -14.68 25.62
CA ARG A 251 -9.06 -15.98 25.63
C ARG A 251 -8.13 -16.11 24.42
N LEU A 252 -7.09 -16.94 24.57
CA LEU A 252 -6.16 -17.21 23.47
C LEU A 252 -6.88 -17.84 22.27
N PRO A 253 -6.46 -17.51 21.03
CA PRO A 253 -7.10 -18.04 19.82
C PRO A 253 -6.94 -19.55 19.69
N ASP A 254 -7.94 -20.20 19.11
CA ASP A 254 -7.85 -21.59 18.71
C ASP A 254 -7.24 -21.70 17.31
N VAL A 255 -6.11 -22.38 17.21
CA VAL A 255 -5.42 -22.64 15.95
C VAL A 255 -5.57 -24.11 15.57
N TYR A 256 -6.18 -24.35 14.42
CA TYR A 256 -6.32 -25.68 13.81
C TYR A 256 -5.42 -25.78 12.60
N ALA A 257 -4.49 -26.73 12.59
CA ALA A 257 -3.64 -27.00 11.43
C ALA A 257 -4.12 -28.25 10.68
N TYR A 258 -4.20 -28.15 9.36
CA TYR A 258 -4.33 -29.32 8.51
C TYR A 258 -2.94 -29.86 8.12
N ILE A 259 -2.67 -31.09 8.55
CA ILE A 259 -1.37 -31.75 8.32
C ILE A 259 -1.53 -32.75 7.17
N LYS A 260 -1.01 -32.37 6.00
CA LYS A 260 -1.10 -33.15 4.75
C LYS A 260 -0.60 -34.59 4.89
N ALA A 261 0.52 -34.80 5.60
CA ALA A 261 1.16 -36.12 5.73
C ALA A 261 0.25 -37.17 6.37
N VAL A 262 -0.62 -36.76 7.30
CA VAL A 262 -1.57 -37.65 7.99
C VAL A 262 -3.02 -37.43 7.58
N ARG A 263 -3.31 -36.42 6.73
CA ARG A 263 -4.66 -36.04 6.28
C ARG A 263 -5.63 -35.84 7.45
N ARG A 264 -5.19 -35.06 8.44
CA ARG A 264 -5.97 -34.76 9.65
C ARG A 264 -5.84 -33.29 10.01
N VAL A 265 -6.91 -32.78 10.62
CA VAL A 265 -6.92 -31.51 11.34
C VAL A 265 -6.50 -31.78 12.78
N ARG A 266 -5.61 -30.95 13.32
CA ARG A 266 -5.21 -30.97 14.72
C ARG A 266 -5.38 -29.56 15.28
N ARG A 267 -6.01 -29.46 16.46
CA ARG A 267 -5.90 -28.25 17.28
C ARG A 267 -4.48 -28.21 17.85
N LEU A 268 -3.79 -27.10 17.65
CA LEU A 268 -2.45 -26.87 18.16
C LEU A 268 -2.51 -26.42 19.64
N SER A 269 -1.34 -26.34 20.29
CA SER A 269 -1.25 -25.80 21.65
C SER A 269 -1.70 -24.34 21.70
N GLY A 270 -2.06 -23.87 22.89
CA GLY A 270 -2.49 -22.49 23.11
C GLY A 270 -1.43 -21.42 22.83
N SER A 271 -0.18 -21.78 22.54
CA SER A 271 0.88 -20.86 22.12
C SER A 271 0.95 -20.67 20.59
N ALA A 272 0.28 -21.52 19.82
CA ALA A 272 0.45 -21.59 18.36
C ALA A 272 -0.06 -20.35 17.62
N TRP A 273 -0.80 -19.46 18.28
CA TRP A 273 -1.20 -18.17 17.72
C TRP A 273 -0.02 -17.22 17.51
N ALA A 274 1.09 -17.42 18.25
CA ALA A 274 2.32 -16.65 18.14
C ALA A 274 3.46 -17.47 17.48
N ASP A 275 3.14 -18.65 16.90
CA ASP A 275 4.13 -19.42 16.15
C ASP A 275 4.37 -18.78 14.77
N PRO A 276 5.61 -18.85 14.24
CA PRO A 276 5.92 -18.33 12.92
C PRO A 276 5.16 -19.09 11.84
N VAL A 277 4.61 -18.35 10.89
CA VAL A 277 4.05 -18.87 9.65
C VAL A 277 5.17 -19.55 8.86
N ILE A 278 4.92 -20.79 8.45
CA ILE A 278 5.90 -21.76 7.93
C ILE A 278 7.12 -21.16 7.20
N GLY A 279 8.24 -21.09 7.92
CA GLY A 279 9.53 -20.64 7.42
C GLY A 279 9.53 -19.19 6.94
N THR A 280 8.76 -18.35 7.62
CA THR A 280 8.80 -16.89 7.56
C THR A 280 9.01 -16.36 8.98
N ASP A 281 9.39 -15.10 9.10
CA ASP A 281 9.46 -14.41 10.39
C ASP A 281 8.12 -13.74 10.77
N LEU A 282 7.06 -13.94 9.96
CA LEU A 282 5.71 -13.47 10.27
C LEU A 282 5.05 -14.42 11.27
N LEU A 283 4.43 -13.87 12.31
CA LEU A 283 3.70 -14.68 13.27
C LEU A 283 2.25 -14.94 12.81
N THR A 284 1.61 -15.95 13.38
CA THR A 284 0.24 -16.34 12.99
C THR A 284 -0.79 -15.24 13.30
N ASP A 285 -0.56 -14.45 14.34
CA ASP A 285 -1.34 -13.26 14.71
C ASP A 285 -1.07 -12.02 13.82
N GLU A 286 -0.08 -12.09 12.93
CA GLU A 286 0.28 -11.01 12.00
C GLU A 286 -0.14 -11.32 10.55
N THR A 287 -0.80 -12.47 10.32
CA THR A 287 -1.14 -12.96 8.98
C THR A 287 -1.98 -11.98 8.15
N PHE A 288 -2.77 -11.13 8.81
CA PHE A 288 -3.50 -10.05 8.15
C PHE A 288 -3.84 -8.91 9.11
N GLY A 289 -2.86 -8.04 9.32
CA GLY A 289 -2.93 -6.98 10.32
C GLY A 289 -2.65 -7.53 11.72
N LEU A 290 -3.02 -6.75 12.73
CA LEU A 290 -2.69 -7.06 14.13
C LEU A 290 -3.82 -7.85 14.80
N ASN A 291 -3.51 -9.05 15.30
CA ASN A 291 -4.45 -9.91 16.04
C ASN A 291 -4.04 -10.13 17.50
N ILE A 292 -3.68 -9.06 18.20
CA ILE A 292 -3.23 -9.14 19.61
C ILE A 292 -4.31 -8.60 20.54
N ASP A 293 -4.82 -9.40 21.47
CA ASP A 293 -5.72 -8.86 22.50
C ASP A 293 -4.90 -8.17 23.61
N PRO A 294 -5.22 -6.92 24.00
CA PRO A 294 -4.51 -6.23 25.07
C PRO A 294 -4.52 -6.97 26.42
N THR A 295 -5.46 -7.88 26.64
CA THR A 295 -5.55 -8.70 27.87
C THR A 295 -4.47 -9.78 27.96
N TRP A 296 -3.77 -10.09 26.86
CA TRP A 296 -2.71 -11.11 26.83
C TRP A 296 -1.39 -10.62 27.44
N TYR A 297 -1.25 -9.31 27.66
CA TYR A 297 -0.05 -8.69 28.18
C TYR A 297 -0.32 -8.08 29.56
N PRO A 298 0.53 -8.36 30.57
CA PRO A 298 0.36 -7.85 31.93
C PRO A 298 0.46 -6.33 32.02
#